data_AF-A0A103XXI4-F1
#
_entry.id   AF-A0A103XXI4-F1
#
_cell.length_a   1.000
_cell.length_b   1.000
_cell.length_c   1.000
_cell.angle_alpha   90.00
_cell.angle_beta   90.00
_cell.angle_gamma   90.00
#
_symmetry.space_group_name_H-M   'P 1'
#
loop_
_entity.id
_entity.type
_entity.pdbx_description
1 polymer ?
#
loop_
_entity_poly.entity_id
_entity_poly.type
_entity_poly.pdbx_seq_one_letter_code
_entity_poly.pdbx_strand_id
1 'polypeptide(L)'
;MHGYSRLGRPSTRSGSISPSPSPPSSPRFRQTRSKGGGGGGFRGGGGGGVEVKLQSFVERWVYVVISAVYRRRGVLLFAPLLYISVMLLYMGTMGFDVGIMSKNSGTTSKTAPLGSLYRSPQVFQHLWPFMEAENNRTTDLMMNVWNMKLRQSWRPCILLQNSQAEASTIELIQLVCEKNQICDAVAVAGLLNATLVIPIFHLNSVWRDSSKFGEIFDEEFFIYALRHHVNVVRELPEDVLERFDNNISNIVNLRVKGWSSPTYYLQKVLPKLLELGAVRVAPFSNRLAHAVPSDIQGLRCLSNFGALRFSEPIRTLAAKMVDRMIRNSSSSGGKYISVHLRFEEEEQHEMDIARERSWRGKFRKRGRIIRPGAIRMDGKCPLTPLEVGMMLRGMGFDNNTSVYVAAGKIYKADKYMAPLKQMFPRLETKDTLASPEELAPFVGYSSRLAALDYTICLHSEVFVTTQGGNFPHFIIGHRRYSYEGHSKTIIPDKRKLAQLFDSPRIRWESFQRQLREMLHHSDVKGSEVRKPSGSLYTYPMPDCMCKQAAAKNSTRLRR
;
A
#
# COMPACT_ATOMS: atom_id res chain seq x y z
N MET A 1 -3.73 -5.41 3.16
CA MET A 1 -4.18 -6.54 2.31
C MET A 1 -3.36 -6.53 1.02
N HIS A 2 -2.94 -7.67 0.46
CA HIS A 2 -2.46 -7.76 -0.92
C HIS A 2 -2.74 -9.16 -1.49
N GLY A 3 -3.11 -9.24 -2.77
CA GLY A 3 -3.39 -10.50 -3.46
C GLY A 3 -3.26 -10.36 -4.96
N TYR A 4 -2.12 -10.77 -5.51
CA TYR A 4 -1.95 -10.94 -6.95
C TYR A 4 -2.70 -12.20 -7.40
N SER A 5 -3.69 -12.04 -8.27
CA SER A 5 -4.37 -13.15 -8.93
C SER A 5 -3.69 -13.48 -10.25
N ARG A 6 -3.07 -14.66 -10.36
CA ARG A 6 -2.85 -15.32 -11.67
C ARG A 6 -3.91 -16.40 -11.87
N LEU A 7 -4.24 -16.61 -13.14
CA LEU A 7 -5.36 -17.44 -13.59
C LEU A 7 -5.08 -18.94 -13.40
N GLY A 8 -6.12 -19.70 -13.06
CA GLY A 8 -6.13 -21.16 -13.12
C GLY A 8 -7.54 -21.64 -13.44
N ARG A 9 -7.71 -22.33 -14.57
CA ARG A 9 -8.98 -22.99 -14.93
C ARG A 9 -9.17 -24.28 -14.11
N PRO A 10 -10.39 -24.63 -13.70
CA PRO A 10 -10.68 -25.98 -13.21
C PRO A 10 -10.71 -26.98 -14.38
N SER A 11 -10.39 -28.23 -14.09
CA SER A 11 -10.57 -29.38 -15.00
C SER A 11 -11.67 -30.29 -14.47
N THR A 12 -12.65 -30.64 -15.31
CA THR A 12 -13.71 -31.59 -14.98
C THR A 12 -13.76 -32.73 -16.00
N ARG A 13 -13.82 -33.96 -15.46
CA ARG A 13 -14.39 -35.17 -16.09
C ARG A 13 -15.70 -35.46 -15.33
N SER A 14 -16.74 -36.08 -15.89
CA SER A 14 -17.02 -36.45 -17.29
C SER A 14 -18.48 -36.91 -17.39
N GLY A 15 -19.19 -36.61 -18.48
CA GLY A 15 -20.54 -37.11 -18.76
C GLY A 15 -21.06 -36.62 -20.12
N SER A 16 -21.53 -37.53 -20.96
CA SER A 16 -22.08 -37.31 -22.32
C SER A 16 -23.64 -37.36 -22.26
N ILE A 17 -24.46 -37.05 -23.28
CA ILE A 17 -24.39 -37.22 -24.75
C ILE A 17 -25.04 -36.01 -25.52
N SER A 18 -24.78 -35.95 -26.83
CA SER A 18 -25.21 -35.06 -27.94
C SER A 18 -26.74 -34.89 -28.17
N PRO A 19 -27.24 -34.10 -29.17
CA PRO A 19 -26.55 -33.33 -30.23
C PRO A 19 -27.04 -31.86 -30.48
N SER A 20 -26.51 -31.23 -31.54
CA SER A 20 -26.64 -29.81 -31.95
C SER A 20 -27.85 -29.49 -32.87
N PRO A 21 -28.20 -28.20 -33.07
CA PRO A 21 -27.71 -27.51 -34.29
C PRO A 21 -27.21 -26.05 -34.06
N SER A 22 -26.53 -25.47 -35.06
CA SER A 22 -25.92 -24.12 -34.99
C SER A 22 -26.32 -23.22 -36.18
N PRO A 23 -26.77 -21.97 -35.95
CA PRO A 23 -26.97 -20.92 -36.97
C PRO A 23 -25.78 -19.90 -36.94
N PRO A 24 -25.73 -18.83 -37.76
CA PRO A 24 -24.74 -18.79 -38.84
C PRO A 24 -23.64 -17.72 -38.68
N SER A 25 -22.58 -17.84 -39.49
CA SER A 25 -21.51 -16.84 -39.62
C SER A 25 -21.76 -15.84 -40.77
N SER A 26 -21.43 -14.57 -40.58
CA SER A 26 -21.45 -13.55 -41.64
C SER A 26 -20.47 -12.40 -41.34
N PRO A 27 -20.07 -11.58 -42.34
CA PRO A 27 -19.89 -11.89 -43.76
C PRO A 27 -18.43 -11.62 -44.25
N ARG A 28 -18.07 -12.16 -45.42
CA ARG A 28 -16.89 -11.70 -46.19
C ARG A 28 -17.24 -10.46 -47.02
N PHE A 29 -16.28 -9.56 -47.20
CA PHE A 29 -16.31 -8.61 -48.33
C PHE A 29 -15.66 -9.22 -49.60
N ARG A 30 -16.16 -8.77 -50.77
CA ARG A 30 -15.70 -9.06 -52.15
C ARG A 30 -14.65 -8.00 -52.58
N GLN A 31 -13.95 -8.02 -53.72
CA GLN A 31 -13.79 -8.94 -54.88
C GLN A 31 -12.29 -8.84 -55.34
N THR A 32 -11.73 -9.09 -56.54
CA THR A 32 -12.04 -9.54 -57.93
C THR A 32 -10.70 -10.12 -58.46
N ARG A 33 -10.54 -11.15 -59.32
CA ARG A 33 -11.18 -11.71 -60.55
C ARG A 33 -10.53 -11.22 -61.86
N SER A 34 -10.27 -12.16 -62.79
CA SER A 34 -9.74 -12.00 -64.19
C SER A 34 -8.23 -11.76 -64.26
N LYS A 35 -7.41 -12.31 -65.18
CA LYS A 35 -7.42 -13.39 -66.22
C LYS A 35 -5.92 -13.79 -66.40
N GLY A 36 -5.46 -14.89 -67.01
CA GLY A 36 -6.08 -16.00 -67.73
C GLY A 36 -5.38 -16.26 -69.08
N GLY A 37 -4.82 -17.47 -69.31
CA GLY A 37 -4.40 -17.94 -70.65
C GLY A 37 -2.94 -18.40 -70.78
N GLY A 38 -2.75 -19.66 -71.20
CA GLY A 38 -1.47 -20.34 -71.44
C GLY A 38 -0.66 -19.90 -72.67
N GLY A 39 0.27 -20.77 -73.10
CA GLY A 39 1.15 -20.54 -74.25
C GLY A 39 2.61 -20.89 -73.94
N GLY A 40 3.21 -21.83 -74.67
CA GLY A 40 4.63 -22.16 -74.60
C GLY A 40 5.33 -21.89 -75.93
N GLY A 41 6.66 -21.72 -75.91
CA GLY A 41 7.47 -21.48 -77.10
C GLY A 41 8.96 -21.66 -76.81
N PHE A 42 9.72 -22.14 -77.80
CA PHE A 42 11.15 -22.47 -77.69
C PHE A 42 12.04 -21.44 -78.39
N ARG A 43 13.36 -21.56 -78.18
CA ARG A 43 14.47 -20.72 -78.68
C ARG A 43 14.64 -19.39 -77.91
N GLY A 44 15.85 -18.85 -77.75
CA GLY A 44 17.17 -19.42 -78.13
C GLY A 44 18.15 -18.33 -78.56
N GLY A 45 19.13 -18.04 -77.72
CA GLY A 45 20.17 -17.02 -77.93
C GLY A 45 20.95 -16.82 -76.62
N GLY A 46 22.27 -16.62 -76.70
CA GLY A 46 23.16 -16.61 -75.53
C GLY A 46 23.86 -15.27 -75.28
N GLY A 47 24.51 -15.16 -74.12
CA GLY A 47 25.36 -14.04 -73.74
C GLY A 47 25.33 -13.76 -72.23
N GLY A 48 26.49 -13.53 -71.61
CA GLY A 48 26.56 -13.00 -70.23
C GLY A 48 26.67 -14.03 -69.09
N GLY A 49 27.46 -15.10 -69.24
CA GLY A 49 27.80 -15.97 -68.11
C GLY A 49 28.87 -15.35 -67.21
N VAL A 50 28.50 -14.95 -65.98
CA VAL A 50 29.46 -14.63 -64.90
C VAL A 50 29.36 -15.72 -63.83
N GLU A 51 30.38 -16.58 -63.75
CA GLU A 51 30.45 -17.69 -62.80
C GLU A 51 30.89 -17.19 -61.41
N VAL A 52 29.95 -17.09 -60.45
CA VAL A 52 30.28 -16.84 -59.04
C VAL A 52 30.30 -18.16 -58.27
N LYS A 53 31.48 -18.71 -58.04
CA LYS A 53 31.70 -19.92 -57.22
C LYS A 53 31.47 -19.62 -55.74
N LEU A 54 30.41 -20.18 -55.14
CA LEU A 54 30.28 -20.23 -53.67
C LEU A 54 31.30 -21.21 -53.08
N GLN A 55 32.46 -20.70 -52.66
CA GLN A 55 33.47 -21.46 -51.92
C GLN A 55 33.14 -21.49 -50.42
N SER A 56 32.18 -22.32 -50.01
CA SER A 56 31.99 -22.67 -48.61
C SER A 56 31.42 -24.08 -48.41
N PHE A 57 32.19 -24.94 -47.75
CA PHE A 57 31.71 -26.24 -47.28
C PHE A 57 30.57 -26.07 -46.25
N VAL A 58 30.63 -25.00 -45.46
CA VAL A 58 29.64 -24.67 -44.41
C VAL A 58 28.29 -24.33 -45.02
N GLU A 59 28.24 -23.50 -46.07
CA GLU A 59 26.97 -23.14 -46.73
C GLU A 59 26.28 -24.38 -47.34
N ARG A 60 27.06 -25.29 -47.94
CA ARG A 60 26.54 -26.55 -48.49
C ARG A 60 25.93 -27.44 -47.39
N TRP A 61 26.55 -27.50 -46.21
CA TRP A 61 26.00 -28.18 -45.03
C TRP A 61 24.75 -27.48 -44.47
N VAL A 62 24.75 -26.15 -44.36
CA VAL A 62 23.59 -25.37 -43.92
C VAL A 62 22.39 -25.62 -44.84
N TYR A 63 22.59 -25.64 -46.16
CA TYR A 63 21.53 -25.94 -47.13
C TYR A 63 20.98 -27.38 -46.99
N VAL A 64 21.85 -28.36 -46.75
CA VAL A 64 21.45 -29.75 -46.49
C VAL A 64 20.66 -29.87 -45.18
N VAL A 65 21.10 -29.22 -44.11
CA VAL A 65 20.41 -29.22 -42.81
C VAL A 65 19.04 -28.56 -42.90
N ILE A 66 18.94 -27.37 -43.52
CA ILE A 66 17.66 -26.67 -43.71
C ILE A 66 16.70 -27.53 -44.55
N SER A 67 17.19 -28.13 -45.65
CA SER A 67 16.39 -29.01 -46.51
C SER A 67 15.92 -30.28 -45.79
N ALA A 68 16.76 -30.87 -44.93
CA ALA A 68 16.41 -32.03 -44.11
C ALA A 68 15.33 -31.70 -43.05
N VAL A 69 15.47 -30.57 -42.36
CA VAL A 69 14.49 -30.07 -41.37
C VAL A 69 13.14 -29.77 -42.04
N TYR A 70 13.13 -29.13 -43.22
CA TYR A 70 11.89 -28.86 -43.95
C TYR A 70 11.24 -30.12 -44.54
N ARG A 71 12.00 -31.13 -44.96
CA ARG A 71 11.45 -32.41 -45.45
C ARG A 71 10.89 -33.30 -44.34
N ARG A 72 11.44 -33.28 -43.13
CA ARG A 72 10.96 -34.11 -42.00
C ARG A 72 10.24 -33.26 -40.94
N ARG A 73 8.96 -32.96 -41.18
CA ARG A 73 8.07 -32.22 -40.25
C ARG A 73 8.07 -32.74 -38.80
N GLY A 74 8.40 -34.01 -38.57
CA GLY A 74 8.57 -34.58 -37.22
C GLY A 74 9.76 -34.04 -36.42
N VAL A 75 10.81 -33.50 -37.05
CA VAL A 75 12.00 -32.98 -36.34
C VAL A 75 11.65 -31.74 -35.49
N LEU A 76 10.70 -30.92 -35.94
CA LEU A 76 10.21 -29.76 -35.18
C LEU A 76 9.48 -30.15 -33.89
N LEU A 77 8.99 -31.40 -33.76
CA LEU A 77 8.41 -31.90 -32.50
C LEU A 77 9.47 -32.14 -31.42
N PHE A 78 10.73 -32.31 -31.80
CA PHE A 78 11.86 -32.48 -30.88
C PHE A 78 12.55 -31.16 -30.52
N ALA A 79 12.30 -30.07 -31.25
CA ALA A 79 12.87 -28.76 -30.92
C ALA A 79 12.50 -28.25 -29.50
N PRO A 80 11.25 -28.43 -29.00
CA PRO A 80 10.92 -28.13 -27.60
C PRO A 80 11.66 -29.03 -26.60
N LEU A 81 11.87 -30.32 -26.93
CA LEU A 81 12.56 -31.28 -26.06
C LEU A 81 14.07 -30.99 -26.00
N LEU A 82 14.69 -30.62 -27.11
CA LEU A 82 16.07 -30.12 -27.16
C LEU A 82 16.21 -28.80 -26.39
N TYR A 83 15.29 -27.86 -26.56
CA TYR A 83 15.29 -26.61 -25.78
C TYR A 83 15.16 -26.86 -24.27
N ILE A 84 14.29 -27.78 -23.85
CA ILE A 84 14.14 -28.20 -22.45
C ILE A 84 15.41 -28.90 -21.96
N SER A 85 16.02 -29.79 -22.75
CA SER A 85 17.28 -30.47 -22.41
C SER A 85 18.43 -29.47 -22.23
N VAL A 86 18.61 -28.54 -23.16
CA VAL A 86 19.63 -27.47 -23.08
C VAL A 86 19.35 -26.53 -21.90
N MET A 87 18.09 -26.20 -21.62
CA MET A 87 17.74 -25.41 -20.42
C MET A 87 17.97 -26.18 -19.12
N LEU A 88 17.74 -27.49 -19.06
CA LEU A 88 18.05 -28.30 -17.88
C LEU A 88 19.57 -28.42 -17.66
N LEU A 89 20.36 -28.58 -18.73
CA LEU A 89 21.82 -28.53 -18.66
C LEU A 89 22.32 -27.15 -18.22
N TYR A 90 21.79 -26.07 -18.80
CA TYR A 90 22.13 -24.69 -18.45
C TYR A 90 21.82 -24.37 -16.97
N MET A 91 20.64 -24.78 -16.49
CA MET A 91 20.23 -24.68 -15.08
C MET A 91 20.97 -25.67 -14.15
N GLY A 92 21.62 -26.70 -14.70
CA GLY A 92 22.54 -27.57 -13.98
C GLY A 92 23.96 -27.01 -13.87
N THR A 93 24.40 -26.21 -14.85
CA THR A 93 25.69 -25.49 -14.82
C THR A 93 25.63 -24.15 -14.06
N MET A 94 24.47 -23.49 -14.02
CA MET A 94 24.20 -22.35 -13.15
C MET A 94 23.80 -22.87 -11.76
N GLY A 95 24.80 -23.06 -10.89
CA GLY A 95 24.65 -23.72 -9.59
C GLY A 95 23.64 -23.06 -8.64
N PHE A 96 22.37 -23.46 -8.73
CA PHE A 96 21.40 -23.32 -7.66
C PHE A 96 21.68 -24.38 -6.60
N ASP A 97 22.00 -23.94 -5.37
CA ASP A 97 22.35 -24.81 -4.25
C ASP A 97 21.12 -25.50 -3.64
N VAL A 98 20.49 -26.36 -4.45
CA VAL A 98 19.41 -27.27 -4.06
C VAL A 98 20.05 -28.53 -3.51
N GLY A 99 20.39 -28.49 -2.22
CA GLY A 99 21.10 -29.58 -1.53
C GLY A 99 20.34 -30.91 -1.52
N ILE A 100 20.50 -31.69 -2.59
CA ILE A 100 20.18 -33.12 -2.65
C ILE A 100 21.02 -33.83 -1.59
N MET A 101 20.38 -34.62 -0.73
CA MET A 101 21.06 -35.32 0.35
C MET A 101 21.86 -36.51 -0.18
N SER A 102 23.11 -36.27 -0.58
CA SER A 102 24.11 -37.34 -0.57
C SER A 102 24.30 -37.80 0.89
N LYS A 103 23.88 -39.02 1.20
CA LYS A 103 24.28 -39.70 2.44
C LYS A 103 25.73 -40.15 2.27
N ASN A 104 26.68 -39.30 2.65
CA ASN A 104 28.02 -39.75 3.05
C ASN A 104 28.72 -38.73 3.95
N SER A 105 29.57 -39.28 4.83
CA SER A 105 30.41 -38.66 5.86
C SER A 105 30.72 -37.15 5.74
N GLY A 106 30.43 -36.38 6.80
CA GLY A 106 30.91 -34.99 6.95
C GLY A 106 30.06 -34.13 7.89
N THR A 107 30.55 -33.84 9.09
CA THR A 107 29.91 -32.96 10.10
C THR A 107 30.12 -31.47 9.80
N THR A 108 29.83 -31.03 8.56
CA THR A 108 29.82 -29.60 8.22
C THR A 108 28.60 -28.91 8.84
N SER A 109 28.83 -28.03 9.81
CA SER A 109 27.77 -27.21 10.40
C SER A 109 27.11 -26.34 9.33
N LYS A 110 25.84 -26.63 9.02
CA LYS A 110 25.04 -25.84 8.05
C LYS A 110 24.72 -24.48 8.66
N THR A 111 25.63 -23.53 8.46
CA THR A 111 25.50 -22.14 8.92
C THR A 111 24.17 -21.57 8.41
N ALA A 112 23.37 -21.04 9.34
CA ALA A 112 22.06 -20.50 9.02
C ALA A 112 22.19 -19.30 8.04
N PRO A 113 21.30 -19.16 7.04
CA PRO A 113 21.35 -18.05 6.09
C PRO A 113 21.31 -16.68 6.79
N LEU A 114 22.04 -15.70 6.26
CA LEU A 114 22.14 -14.37 6.87
C LEU A 114 20.78 -13.65 6.93
N GLY A 115 20.39 -13.22 8.13
CA GLY A 115 19.09 -12.60 8.39
C GLY A 115 18.00 -13.60 8.77
N SER A 116 18.33 -14.89 8.87
CA SER A 116 17.39 -15.93 9.31
C SER A 116 17.32 -16.08 10.83
N LEU A 117 18.34 -15.64 11.57
CA LEU A 117 18.35 -15.69 13.03
C LEU A 117 18.04 -14.31 13.64
N TYR A 118 17.62 -14.31 14.91
CA TYR A 118 17.44 -13.11 15.71
C TYR A 118 18.68 -12.92 16.60
N ARG A 119 19.67 -12.15 16.11
CA ARG A 119 20.89 -11.80 16.86
C ARG A 119 20.96 -10.31 17.23
N SER A 120 19.82 -9.63 17.16
CA SER A 120 19.66 -8.21 17.46
C SER A 120 20.19 -7.82 18.86
N PRO A 121 20.05 -8.64 19.93
CA PRO A 121 20.65 -8.35 21.24
C PRO A 121 22.19 -8.40 21.23
N GLN A 122 22.80 -9.35 20.52
CA GLN A 122 24.26 -9.43 20.40
C GLN A 122 24.82 -8.28 19.57
N VAL A 123 24.13 -7.89 18.49
CA VAL A 123 24.46 -6.69 17.70
C VAL A 123 24.35 -5.43 18.57
N PHE A 124 23.31 -5.30 19.39
CA PHE A 124 23.17 -4.19 20.33
C PHE A 124 24.32 -4.12 21.33
N GLN A 125 24.63 -5.23 22.01
CA GLN A 125 25.75 -5.30 22.97
C GLN A 125 27.10 -4.93 22.32
N HIS A 126 27.33 -5.33 21.07
CA HIS A 126 28.55 -4.95 20.34
C HIS A 126 28.59 -3.47 19.94
N LEU A 127 27.46 -2.89 19.52
CA LEU A 127 27.40 -1.52 19.01
C LEU A 127 27.17 -0.46 20.10
N TRP A 128 26.68 -0.83 21.29
CA TRP A 128 26.29 0.10 22.35
C TRP A 128 27.41 1.09 22.77
N PRO A 129 28.67 0.68 23.00
CA PRO A 129 29.73 1.63 23.36
C PRO A 129 30.01 2.70 22.28
N PHE A 130 29.81 2.35 21.01
CA PHE A 130 29.95 3.29 19.89
C PHE A 130 28.77 4.28 19.84
N MET A 131 27.55 3.82 20.17
CA MET A 131 26.38 4.68 20.30
C MET A 131 26.55 5.68 21.45
N GLU A 132 27.08 5.24 22.60
CA GLU A 132 27.37 6.13 23.74
C GLU A 132 28.43 7.17 23.39
N ALA A 133 29.55 6.76 22.77
CA ALA A 133 30.63 7.67 22.39
C ALA A 133 30.22 8.75 21.38
N GLU A 134 29.25 8.48 20.50
CA GLU A 134 28.78 9.46 19.50
C GLU A 134 27.87 10.54 20.11
N ASN A 135 27.20 10.29 21.24
CA ASN A 135 26.39 11.32 21.95
C ASN A 135 27.22 12.57 22.32
N ASN A 136 28.55 12.44 22.43
CA ASN A 136 29.46 13.50 22.83
C ASN A 136 30.01 14.33 21.64
N ARG A 137 29.45 14.17 20.43
CA ARG A 137 29.98 14.77 19.18
C ARG A 137 28.91 15.44 18.28
N THR A 138 27.67 15.58 18.73
CA THR A 138 26.49 15.61 17.84
C THR A 138 26.04 16.95 17.24
N THR A 139 26.62 18.10 17.60
CA THR A 139 26.11 19.43 17.20
C THR A 139 25.89 19.62 15.69
N ASP A 140 26.87 19.26 14.86
CA ASP A 140 26.80 19.46 13.40
C ASP A 140 26.02 18.35 12.66
N LEU A 141 25.99 17.15 13.25
CA LEU A 141 25.37 15.97 12.63
C LEU A 141 23.84 15.99 12.76
N MET A 142 23.30 16.48 13.88
CA MET A 142 21.83 16.59 14.08
C MET A 142 21.15 17.46 13.03
N MET A 143 21.75 18.58 12.61
CA MET A 143 21.13 19.49 11.63
C MET A 143 20.76 18.75 10.33
N ASN A 144 21.63 17.86 9.87
CA ASN A 144 21.42 17.09 8.64
C ASN A 144 20.28 16.06 8.75
N VAL A 145 20.00 15.55 9.95
CA VAL A 145 18.93 14.57 10.18
C VAL A 145 17.55 15.26 10.22
N TRP A 146 17.45 16.45 10.83
CA TRP A 146 16.21 17.22 10.89
C TRP A 146 15.92 18.00 9.60
N ASN A 147 16.93 18.51 8.89
CA ASN A 147 16.73 19.35 7.71
C ASN A 147 15.90 18.67 6.61
N MET A 148 14.89 19.38 6.08
CA MET A 148 13.93 18.87 5.11
C MET A 148 14.24 19.45 3.72
N LYS A 149 14.69 18.62 2.78
CA LYS A 149 15.14 19.09 1.46
C LYS A 149 13.95 19.22 0.50
N LEU A 150 13.18 20.30 0.68
CA LEU A 150 12.07 20.67 -0.20
C LEU A 150 12.57 20.87 -1.64
N ARG A 151 12.20 19.96 -2.57
CA ARG A 151 12.66 20.02 -3.98
C ARG A 151 11.71 20.82 -4.88
N GLN A 152 10.42 20.81 -4.58
CA GLN A 152 9.36 21.61 -5.21
C GLN A 152 8.29 21.81 -4.14
N SER A 153 7.86 23.06 -3.87
CA SER A 153 6.74 23.32 -2.96
C SER A 153 5.41 23.10 -3.69
N TRP A 154 4.52 22.36 -3.03
CA TRP A 154 3.14 22.18 -3.43
C TRP A 154 2.23 22.91 -2.46
N ARG A 155 0.98 23.11 -2.83
CA ARG A 155 -0.07 23.57 -1.92
C ARG A 155 -1.34 22.75 -2.12
N PRO A 156 -2.15 22.53 -1.08
CA PRO A 156 -3.55 22.15 -1.21
C PRO A 156 -4.23 22.95 -2.32
N CYS A 157 -4.92 22.26 -3.22
CA CYS A 157 -5.61 22.90 -4.32
C CYS A 157 -7.12 22.76 -4.14
N ILE A 158 -7.82 23.91 -4.04
CA ILE A 158 -9.28 23.98 -3.97
C ILE A 158 -9.81 23.70 -5.38
N LEU A 159 -9.86 22.42 -5.76
CA LEU A 159 -10.36 21.92 -7.04
C LEU A 159 -11.89 21.89 -7.04
N LEU A 160 -12.49 23.07 -6.95
CA LEU A 160 -13.93 23.27 -6.97
C LEU A 160 -14.30 24.17 -8.16
N GLN A 161 -14.77 23.56 -9.24
CA GLN A 161 -15.70 24.25 -10.14
C GLN A 161 -17.10 24.14 -9.54
N ASN A 162 -17.87 25.22 -9.58
CA ASN A 162 -19.25 25.22 -9.09
C ASN A 162 -20.17 24.48 -10.08
N SER A 163 -20.26 23.16 -9.97
CA SER A 163 -21.45 22.43 -10.39
C SER A 163 -22.51 22.58 -9.30
N GLN A 164 -23.52 23.42 -9.52
CA GLN A 164 -24.69 23.44 -8.65
C GLN A 164 -25.39 22.07 -8.73
N ALA A 165 -25.51 21.38 -7.60
CA ALA A 165 -26.36 20.21 -7.50
C ALA A 165 -27.82 20.68 -7.46
N GLU A 166 -28.48 20.70 -8.62
CA GLU A 166 -29.93 20.90 -8.68
C GLU A 166 -30.62 19.71 -8.01
N ALA A 167 -31.51 19.98 -7.06
CA ALA A 167 -32.13 18.96 -6.22
C ALA A 167 -33.30 18.28 -6.95
N SER A 168 -33.04 17.11 -7.55
CA SER A 168 -34.06 16.28 -8.18
C SER A 168 -34.20 14.91 -7.48
N THR A 169 -35.25 14.79 -6.66
CA THR A 169 -35.66 13.56 -5.94
C THR A 169 -34.70 13.03 -4.86
N ILE A 170 -35.27 12.46 -3.79
CA ILE A 170 -34.52 11.99 -2.61
C ILE A 170 -34.01 10.57 -2.84
N GLU A 171 -32.86 10.47 -3.52
CA GLU A 171 -32.14 9.21 -3.74
C GLU A 171 -31.03 9.01 -2.69
N LEU A 172 -31.11 7.94 -1.89
CA LEU A 172 -30.26 7.72 -0.71
C LEU A 172 -29.33 6.51 -0.84
N ILE A 173 -28.03 6.74 -0.65
CA ILE A 173 -27.03 5.67 -0.57
C ILE A 173 -26.51 5.55 0.86
N GLN A 174 -26.66 4.37 1.46
CA GLN A 174 -26.09 4.05 2.77
C GLN A 174 -24.90 3.09 2.64
N LEU A 175 -23.71 3.57 3.00
CA LEU A 175 -22.45 2.90 2.68
C LEU A 175 -21.76 2.37 3.95
N VAL A 176 -21.78 1.04 4.12
CA VAL A 176 -21.16 0.33 5.25
C VAL A 176 -19.65 0.32 5.08
N CYS A 177 -18.98 1.21 5.82
CA CYS A 177 -17.57 1.52 5.66
C CYS A 177 -16.73 1.14 6.89
N GLU A 178 -15.51 0.66 6.65
CA GLU A 178 -14.42 0.93 7.58
C GLU A 178 -14.00 2.40 7.42
N LYS A 179 -13.42 3.05 8.45
CA LYS A 179 -12.98 4.48 8.39
C LYS A 179 -12.30 4.89 7.07
N ASN A 180 -11.52 3.96 6.53
CA ASN A 180 -10.66 4.07 5.35
C ASN A 180 -11.41 4.24 4.01
N GLN A 181 -12.74 4.13 4.03
CA GLN A 181 -13.61 4.03 2.85
C GLN A 181 -14.65 5.16 2.77
N ILE A 182 -14.73 6.03 3.78
CA ILE A 182 -15.68 7.17 3.81
C ILE A 182 -15.42 8.11 2.62
N CYS A 183 -14.16 8.34 2.27
CA CYS A 183 -13.76 9.18 1.14
C CYS A 183 -14.17 8.58 -0.21
N ASP A 184 -14.15 7.26 -0.35
CA ASP A 184 -14.69 6.54 -1.52
C ASP A 184 -16.24 6.56 -1.53
N ALA A 185 -16.86 6.65 -0.36
CA ALA A 185 -18.31 6.68 -0.20
C ALA A 185 -18.90 8.02 -0.64
N VAL A 186 -18.31 9.13 -0.18
CA VAL A 186 -18.58 10.50 -0.68
C VAL A 186 -18.36 10.58 -2.19
N ALA A 187 -17.28 9.98 -2.69
CA ALA A 187 -16.97 9.95 -4.13
C ALA A 187 -17.99 9.16 -4.96
N VAL A 188 -18.56 8.07 -4.43
CA VAL A 188 -19.68 7.35 -5.09
C VAL A 188 -20.98 8.13 -5.04
N ALA A 189 -21.28 8.81 -3.92
CA ALA A 189 -22.48 9.65 -3.81
C ALA A 189 -22.44 10.79 -4.84
N GLY A 190 -21.34 11.54 -4.92
CA GLY A 190 -21.16 12.60 -5.93
C GLY A 190 -21.16 12.07 -7.37
N LEU A 191 -20.52 10.93 -7.65
CA LEU A 191 -20.55 10.28 -8.97
C LEU A 191 -21.96 9.88 -9.42
N LEU A 192 -22.88 9.65 -8.47
CA LEU A 192 -24.27 9.27 -8.73
C LEU A 192 -25.27 10.42 -8.51
N ASN A 193 -24.78 11.64 -8.21
CA ASN A 193 -25.60 12.80 -7.78
C ASN A 193 -26.59 12.47 -6.65
N ALA A 194 -26.21 11.57 -5.74
CA ALA A 194 -27.09 11.00 -4.74
C ALA A 194 -26.83 11.55 -3.34
N THR A 195 -27.84 11.49 -2.47
CA THR A 195 -27.72 11.84 -1.05
C THR A 195 -26.99 10.72 -0.30
N LEU A 196 -25.95 11.08 0.47
CA LEU A 196 -25.22 10.17 1.33
C LEU A 196 -25.86 10.14 2.73
N VAL A 197 -26.26 8.96 3.20
CA VAL A 197 -26.54 8.74 4.63
C VAL A 197 -25.21 8.55 5.36
N ILE A 198 -25.05 9.15 6.55
CA ILE A 198 -23.81 9.02 7.33
C ILE A 198 -23.38 7.55 7.48
N PRO A 199 -22.11 7.20 7.16
CA PRO A 199 -21.63 5.82 7.23
C PRO A 199 -21.68 5.23 8.65
N ILE A 200 -22.54 4.22 8.82
CA ILE A 200 -22.59 3.42 10.06
C ILE A 200 -21.38 2.49 10.11
N PHE A 201 -20.58 2.60 11.17
CA PHE A 201 -19.51 1.65 11.48
C PHE A 201 -20.10 0.39 12.12
N HIS A 202 -19.72 -0.79 11.63
CA HIS A 202 -20.07 -2.06 12.28
C HIS A 202 -19.05 -2.40 13.37
N LEU A 203 -19.56 -2.88 14.51
CA LEU A 203 -18.78 -3.45 15.61
C LEU A 203 -17.82 -4.54 15.07
N ASN A 204 -16.52 -4.26 15.10
CA ASN A 204 -15.51 -5.20 14.62
C ASN A 204 -15.20 -6.22 15.71
N SER A 205 -15.35 -7.52 15.43
CA SER A 205 -15.16 -8.57 16.44
C SER A 205 -13.73 -8.68 17.00
N VAL A 206 -12.73 -8.06 16.38
CA VAL A 206 -11.34 -8.03 16.89
C VAL A 206 -11.09 -6.82 17.78
N TRP A 207 -11.64 -5.66 17.44
CA TRP A 207 -11.36 -4.40 18.16
C TRP A 207 -12.45 -4.03 19.15
N ARG A 208 -13.61 -4.72 19.10
CA ARG A 208 -14.78 -4.61 19.99
C ARG A 208 -15.30 -3.18 20.20
N ASP A 209 -15.01 -2.32 19.24
CA ASP A 209 -15.27 -0.89 19.28
C ASP A 209 -16.65 -0.55 18.72
N SER A 210 -17.50 0.02 19.57
CA SER A 210 -18.87 0.43 19.24
C SER A 210 -18.99 1.89 18.81
N SER A 211 -17.87 2.62 18.63
CA SER A 211 -17.90 4.06 18.35
C SER A 211 -18.72 4.43 17.11
N LYS A 212 -19.59 5.44 17.25
CA LYS A 212 -20.37 6.03 16.14
C LYS A 212 -19.54 7.02 15.32
N PHE A 213 -20.13 7.55 14.23
CA PHE A 213 -19.47 8.54 13.37
C PHE A 213 -19.10 9.82 14.13
N GLY A 214 -20.10 10.53 14.68
CA GLY A 214 -19.92 11.80 15.43
C GLY A 214 -19.03 11.72 16.68
N GLU A 215 -18.78 10.52 17.20
CA GLU A 215 -17.88 10.31 18.35
C GLU A 215 -16.40 10.31 17.94
N ILE A 216 -16.12 9.98 16.67
CA ILE A 216 -14.77 9.92 16.09
C ILE A 216 -14.50 11.16 15.23
N PHE A 217 -15.49 11.58 14.44
CA PHE A 217 -15.40 12.65 13.46
C PHE A 217 -16.38 13.77 13.79
N ASP A 218 -16.08 14.96 13.33
CA ASP A 218 -16.90 16.16 13.52
C ASP A 218 -18.07 16.14 12.53
N GLU A 219 -19.24 15.70 13.01
CA GLU A 219 -20.42 15.43 12.16
C GLU A 219 -20.95 16.69 11.46
N GLU A 220 -21.16 17.77 12.23
CA GLU A 220 -21.61 19.06 11.70
C GLU A 220 -20.64 19.59 10.64
N PHE A 221 -19.34 19.53 10.92
CA PHE A 221 -18.32 20.01 10.00
C PHE A 221 -18.19 19.12 8.75
N PHE A 222 -18.41 17.81 8.86
CA PHE A 222 -18.41 16.89 7.72
C PHE A 222 -19.56 17.19 6.75
N ILE A 223 -20.78 17.39 7.27
CA ILE A 223 -21.95 17.82 6.48
C ILE A 223 -21.68 19.21 5.88
N TYR A 224 -21.26 20.18 6.70
CA TYR A 224 -20.95 21.54 6.28
C TYR A 224 -19.93 21.58 5.15
N ALA A 225 -18.83 20.82 5.24
CA ALA A 225 -17.74 20.83 4.27
C ALA A 225 -18.10 20.17 2.92
N LEU A 226 -19.14 19.32 2.87
CA LEU A 226 -19.56 18.62 1.66
C LEU A 226 -20.80 19.22 0.97
N ARG A 227 -21.54 20.11 1.65
CA ARG A 227 -22.86 20.66 1.24
C ARG A 227 -22.98 21.18 -0.20
N HIS A 228 -21.89 21.62 -0.81
CA HIS A 228 -21.87 22.17 -2.17
C HIS A 228 -21.60 21.12 -3.27
N HIS A 229 -21.43 19.85 -2.89
CA HIS A 229 -20.96 18.78 -3.78
C HIS A 229 -21.67 17.43 -3.56
N VAL A 230 -22.06 17.12 -2.33
CA VAL A 230 -22.81 15.93 -1.95
C VAL A 230 -23.78 16.32 -0.84
N ASN A 231 -25.07 16.04 -1.02
CA ASN A 231 -26.02 16.16 0.07
C ASN A 231 -25.75 15.07 1.11
N VAL A 232 -25.63 15.43 2.39
CA VAL A 232 -25.33 14.47 3.48
C VAL A 232 -26.39 14.59 4.56
N VAL A 233 -27.06 13.48 4.86
CA VAL A 233 -28.09 13.38 5.91
C VAL A 233 -27.62 12.43 7.01
N ARG A 234 -27.99 12.73 8.26
CA ARG A 234 -27.59 11.92 9.43
C ARG A 234 -28.21 10.52 9.37
N GLU A 235 -29.52 10.48 9.13
CA GLU A 235 -30.34 9.29 9.13
C GLU A 235 -31.21 9.25 7.86
N LEU A 236 -31.96 8.16 7.66
CA LEU A 236 -32.89 8.05 6.53
C LEU A 236 -34.14 8.91 6.83
N PRO A 237 -34.62 9.73 5.88
CA PRO A 237 -35.91 10.41 5.99
C PRO A 237 -37.06 9.43 6.28
N GLU A 238 -38.01 9.87 7.10
CA GLU A 238 -39.14 9.04 7.58
C GLU A 238 -39.96 8.47 6.42
N ASP A 239 -40.26 9.28 5.40
CA ASP A 239 -40.99 8.87 4.20
C ASP A 239 -40.28 7.79 3.36
N VAL A 240 -38.95 7.67 3.50
CA VAL A 240 -38.14 6.62 2.88
C VAL A 240 -38.06 5.41 3.81
N LEU A 241 -37.97 5.62 5.13
CA LEU A 241 -37.89 4.57 6.13
C LEU A 241 -39.19 3.76 6.24
N GLU A 242 -40.35 4.42 6.14
CA GLU A 242 -41.68 3.79 6.07
C GLU A 242 -41.80 2.85 4.86
N ARG A 243 -41.26 3.25 3.70
CA ARG A 243 -41.23 2.44 2.46
C ARG A 243 -40.41 1.14 2.59
N PHE A 244 -39.70 0.92 3.70
CA PHE A 244 -38.98 -0.30 4.02
C PHE A 244 -39.37 -0.87 5.40
N ASP A 245 -40.65 -0.75 5.77
CA ASP A 245 -41.25 -1.29 7.02
C ASP A 245 -40.58 -0.76 8.30
N ASN A 246 -40.06 0.47 8.24
CA ASN A 246 -39.21 1.08 9.26
C ASN A 246 -37.94 0.27 9.61
N ASN A 247 -37.52 -0.66 8.73
CA ASN A 247 -36.37 -1.53 8.93
C ASN A 247 -35.31 -1.33 7.85
N ILE A 248 -34.22 -0.66 8.23
CA ILE A 248 -33.03 -0.43 7.39
C ILE A 248 -32.44 -1.74 6.80
N SER A 249 -32.75 -2.90 7.39
CA SER A 249 -32.33 -4.22 6.87
C SER A 249 -33.06 -4.64 5.59
N ASN A 250 -34.26 -4.11 5.33
CA ASN A 250 -35.09 -4.42 4.16
C ASN A 250 -34.60 -3.69 2.90
N ILE A 251 -33.86 -2.59 3.07
CA ILE A 251 -33.24 -1.83 1.96
C ILE A 251 -32.23 -2.71 1.21
N VAL A 252 -32.38 -2.79 -0.11
CA VAL A 252 -31.62 -3.70 -0.98
C VAL A 252 -30.11 -3.49 -0.86
N ASN A 253 -29.40 -4.56 -0.49
CA ASN A 253 -27.94 -4.56 -0.31
C ASN A 253 -27.20 -5.01 -1.58
N LEU A 254 -26.71 -4.05 -2.35
CA LEU A 254 -25.95 -4.27 -3.59
C LEU A 254 -24.50 -4.70 -3.31
N ARG A 255 -24.12 -5.89 -3.79
CA ARG A 255 -22.74 -6.41 -3.66
C ARG A 255 -21.86 -6.03 -4.85
N VAL A 256 -21.33 -4.80 -4.81
CA VAL A 256 -20.39 -4.27 -5.81
C VAL A 256 -19.07 -5.06 -5.81
N LYS A 257 -18.47 -5.23 -6.99
CA LYS A 257 -17.16 -5.91 -7.17
C LYS A 257 -16.02 -5.07 -6.57
N GLY A 258 -14.86 -5.68 -6.31
CA GLY A 258 -13.67 -4.92 -5.92
C GLY A 258 -13.13 -4.12 -7.11
N TRP A 259 -12.74 -2.87 -6.89
CA TRP A 259 -12.20 -1.95 -7.90
C TRP A 259 -13.11 -1.71 -9.12
N SER A 260 -14.43 -1.64 -8.91
CA SER A 260 -15.39 -1.27 -9.95
C SER A 260 -15.12 0.13 -10.51
N SER A 261 -15.22 0.26 -11.84
CA SER A 261 -15.09 1.54 -12.54
C SER A 261 -16.29 2.46 -12.30
N PRO A 262 -16.17 3.78 -12.53
CA PRO A 262 -17.30 4.71 -12.50
C PRO A 262 -18.49 4.26 -13.35
N THR A 263 -18.20 3.77 -14.57
CA THR A 263 -19.18 3.23 -15.51
C THR A 263 -19.98 2.06 -14.93
N TYR A 264 -19.38 1.24 -14.06
CA TYR A 264 -20.11 0.16 -13.38
C TYR A 264 -21.14 0.69 -12.39
N TYR A 265 -20.83 1.76 -11.65
CA TYR A 265 -21.79 2.40 -10.77
C TYR A 265 -22.95 3.02 -11.57
N LEU A 266 -22.64 3.79 -12.62
CA LEU A 266 -23.64 4.39 -13.50
C LEU A 266 -24.53 3.36 -14.23
N GLN A 267 -24.02 2.17 -14.58
CA GLN A 267 -24.77 1.15 -15.32
C GLN A 267 -25.40 0.05 -14.47
N LYS A 268 -25.08 -0.07 -13.17
CA LYS A 268 -25.51 -1.18 -12.30
C LYS A 268 -25.92 -0.78 -10.88
N VAL A 269 -25.55 0.40 -10.40
CA VAL A 269 -25.98 0.93 -9.10
C VAL A 269 -27.05 2.00 -9.31
N LEU A 270 -26.77 3.01 -10.13
CA LEU A 270 -27.72 4.11 -10.40
C LEU A 270 -29.12 3.64 -10.85
N PRO A 271 -29.29 2.67 -11.77
CA PRO A 271 -30.63 2.23 -12.17
C PRO A 271 -31.40 1.55 -11.03
N LYS A 272 -30.70 0.94 -10.06
CA LYS A 272 -31.32 0.34 -8.86
C LYS A 272 -31.52 1.33 -7.73
N LEU A 273 -30.83 2.47 -7.74
CA LEU A 273 -31.12 3.59 -6.84
C LEU A 273 -32.40 4.31 -7.30
N LEU A 274 -32.48 4.68 -8.58
CA LEU A 274 -33.67 5.23 -9.23
C LEU A 274 -34.92 4.34 -9.06
N GLU A 275 -34.78 3.02 -9.23
CA GLU A 275 -35.89 2.07 -9.11
C GLU A 275 -36.42 1.89 -7.67
N LEU A 276 -35.58 2.13 -6.65
CA LEU A 276 -35.88 1.75 -5.25
C LEU A 276 -35.89 2.94 -4.28
N GLY A 277 -35.46 4.13 -4.69
CA GLY A 277 -35.26 5.32 -3.85
C GLY A 277 -34.07 5.23 -2.88
N ALA A 278 -33.81 4.07 -2.29
CA ALA A 278 -32.67 3.84 -1.40
C ALA A 278 -31.95 2.51 -1.68
N VAL A 279 -30.61 2.53 -1.59
CA VAL A 279 -29.79 1.30 -1.65
C VAL A 279 -28.69 1.28 -0.59
N ARG A 280 -28.40 0.08 -0.09
CA ARG A 280 -27.23 -0.21 0.74
C ARG A 280 -26.14 -0.83 -0.13
N VAL A 281 -24.88 -0.51 0.12
CA VAL A 281 -23.75 -1.20 -0.53
C VAL A 281 -22.80 -1.75 0.53
N ALA A 282 -22.90 -3.04 0.84
CA ALA A 282 -22.14 -3.66 1.92
C ALA A 282 -21.53 -5.02 1.53
N PRO A 283 -20.26 -5.30 1.90
CA PRO A 283 -19.30 -4.40 2.56
C PRO A 283 -18.58 -3.50 1.54
N PHE A 284 -18.43 -2.21 1.85
CA PHE A 284 -17.90 -1.19 0.92
C PHE A 284 -16.36 -1.15 0.84
N SER A 285 -15.66 -2.27 1.05
CA SER A 285 -14.19 -2.28 1.03
C SER A 285 -13.60 -2.36 -0.37
N ASN A 286 -12.76 -1.37 -0.72
CA ASN A 286 -12.02 -1.25 -1.98
C ASN A 286 -12.94 -1.43 -3.21
N ARG A 287 -14.08 -0.74 -3.22
CA ARG A 287 -15.14 -0.90 -4.24
C ARG A 287 -15.00 0.06 -5.43
N LEU A 288 -14.61 1.30 -5.20
CA LEU A 288 -14.36 2.27 -6.26
C LEU A 288 -12.93 2.14 -6.80
N ALA A 289 -12.75 2.21 -8.11
CA ALA A 289 -11.42 2.16 -8.74
C ALA A 289 -10.51 3.34 -8.32
N HIS A 290 -9.18 3.16 -8.41
CA HIS A 290 -8.23 4.27 -8.22
C HIS A 290 -8.29 5.34 -9.33
N ALA A 291 -8.78 4.96 -10.53
CA ALA A 291 -9.03 5.86 -11.64
C ALA A 291 -10.53 6.19 -11.71
N VAL A 292 -10.85 7.46 -11.52
CA VAL A 292 -12.19 8.09 -11.62
C VAL A 292 -12.01 9.51 -12.21
N PRO A 293 -13.07 10.21 -12.66
CA PRO A 293 -13.00 11.58 -13.15
C PRO A 293 -12.34 12.56 -12.16
N SER A 294 -11.77 13.65 -12.67
CA SER A 294 -10.94 14.59 -11.88
C SER A 294 -11.70 15.31 -10.78
N ASP A 295 -12.95 15.67 -11.05
CA ASP A 295 -13.97 16.13 -10.10
C ASP A 295 -14.19 15.11 -8.97
N ILE A 296 -14.42 13.83 -9.30
CA ILE A 296 -14.59 12.75 -8.30
C ILE A 296 -13.29 12.48 -7.52
N GLN A 297 -12.09 12.66 -8.10
CA GLN A 297 -10.84 12.67 -7.33
C GLN A 297 -10.80 13.88 -6.37
N GLY A 298 -11.24 15.07 -6.83
CA GLY A 298 -11.42 16.26 -6.01
C GLY A 298 -12.31 16.02 -4.80
N LEU A 299 -13.43 15.30 -4.96
CA LEU A 299 -14.30 14.91 -3.84
C LEU A 299 -13.61 13.96 -2.86
N ARG A 300 -12.78 13.01 -3.34
CA ARG A 300 -11.95 12.17 -2.45
C ARG A 300 -10.92 13.00 -1.69
N CYS A 301 -10.29 13.99 -2.33
CA CYS A 301 -9.34 14.91 -1.71
C CYS A 301 -10.01 15.76 -0.62
N LEU A 302 -11.13 16.42 -0.97
CA LEU A 302 -11.94 17.22 -0.07
C LEU A 302 -12.43 16.39 1.12
N SER A 303 -12.98 15.20 0.88
CA SER A 303 -13.44 14.33 1.96
C SER A 303 -12.30 13.91 2.89
N ASN A 304 -11.13 13.57 2.35
CA ASN A 304 -10.03 12.99 3.13
C ASN A 304 -9.20 14.01 3.90
N PHE A 305 -8.98 15.20 3.34
CA PHE A 305 -8.11 16.24 3.92
C PHE A 305 -8.86 17.52 4.35
N GLY A 306 -10.10 17.70 3.91
CA GLY A 306 -10.96 18.81 4.29
C GLY A 306 -12.05 18.41 5.29
N ALA A 307 -12.96 17.51 4.91
CA ALA A 307 -14.19 17.23 5.66
C ALA A 307 -14.01 16.30 6.86
N LEU A 308 -13.14 15.27 6.79
CA LEU A 308 -12.92 14.30 7.88
C LEU A 308 -12.03 14.85 9.01
N ARG A 309 -12.55 15.87 9.70
CA ARG A 309 -12.03 16.40 10.96
C ARG A 309 -12.40 15.45 12.11
N PHE A 310 -11.50 15.19 13.06
CA PHE A 310 -11.84 14.43 14.27
C PHE A 310 -12.84 15.19 15.15
N SER A 311 -13.61 14.48 15.98
CA SER A 311 -14.52 15.07 16.96
C SER A 311 -13.79 15.97 17.97
N GLU A 312 -14.51 16.94 18.56
CA GLU A 312 -13.92 17.93 19.46
C GLU A 312 -13.17 17.32 20.67
N PRO A 313 -13.70 16.31 21.41
CA PRO A 313 -12.98 15.72 22.53
C PRO A 313 -11.62 15.13 22.12
N ILE A 314 -11.58 14.47 20.97
CA ILE A 314 -10.35 13.90 20.40
C ILE A 314 -9.37 15.02 20.03
N ARG A 315 -9.83 16.06 19.34
CA ARG A 315 -8.99 17.20 18.93
C ARG A 315 -8.40 17.95 20.11
N THR A 316 -9.21 18.25 21.12
CA THR A 316 -8.81 19.04 22.29
C THR A 316 -7.79 18.31 23.15
N LEU A 317 -7.92 16.99 23.34
CA LEU A 317 -6.87 16.21 24.00
C LEU A 317 -5.63 16.05 23.12
N ALA A 318 -5.79 15.71 21.84
CA ALA A 318 -4.67 15.49 20.93
C ALA A 318 -3.79 16.74 20.76
N ALA A 319 -4.39 17.93 20.71
CA ALA A 319 -3.66 19.20 20.71
C ALA A 319 -2.80 19.36 21.97
N LYS A 320 -3.39 19.20 23.18
CA LYS A 320 -2.65 19.21 24.44
C LYS A 320 -1.48 18.21 24.46
N MET A 321 -1.67 17.02 23.91
CA MET A 321 -0.62 15.99 23.84
C MET A 321 0.51 16.40 22.89
N VAL A 322 0.19 17.00 21.74
CA VAL A 322 1.19 17.58 20.82
C VAL A 322 1.93 18.74 21.49
N ASP A 323 1.24 19.65 22.20
CA ASP A 323 1.86 20.76 22.92
C ASP A 323 2.78 20.29 24.05
N ARG A 324 2.44 19.18 24.72
CA ARG A 324 3.31 18.52 25.71
C ARG A 324 4.53 17.90 25.02
N MET A 325 4.34 17.16 23.92
CA MET A 325 5.42 16.53 23.16
C MET A 325 6.43 17.57 22.63
N ILE A 326 5.95 18.69 22.09
CA ILE A 326 6.79 19.80 21.59
C ILE A 326 7.58 20.43 22.75
N ARG A 327 6.95 20.70 23.89
CA ARG A 327 7.65 21.26 25.08
C ARG A 327 8.70 20.31 25.66
N ASN A 328 8.41 19.01 25.74
CA ASN A 328 9.36 17.99 26.20
C ASN A 328 10.55 17.82 25.21
N SER A 329 10.37 18.29 23.97
CA SER A 329 11.34 18.29 22.87
C SER A 329 12.00 19.67 22.64
N SER A 330 12.02 20.53 23.66
CA SER A 330 12.68 21.85 23.57
C SER A 330 14.14 21.79 23.13
N SER A 331 14.89 20.75 23.54
CA SER A 331 16.30 20.55 23.20
C SER A 331 16.60 20.22 21.73
N SER A 332 15.58 19.91 20.93
CA SER A 332 15.65 19.71 19.48
C SER A 332 14.91 20.82 18.70
N GLY A 333 14.52 21.91 19.39
CA GLY A 333 13.72 22.99 18.82
C GLY A 333 12.23 22.62 18.64
N GLY A 334 11.69 21.81 19.55
CA GLY A 334 10.33 21.26 19.50
C GLY A 334 10.21 19.94 18.74
N LYS A 335 11.29 19.45 18.12
CA LYS A 335 11.24 18.42 17.07
C LYS A 335 11.30 17.00 17.61
N TYR A 336 10.46 16.10 17.10
CA TYR A 336 10.37 14.73 17.57
C TYR A 336 10.16 13.69 16.44
N ILE A 337 10.51 12.45 16.76
CA ILE A 337 10.16 11.28 15.95
C ILE A 337 8.83 10.72 16.48
N SER A 338 7.95 10.27 15.60
CA SER A 338 6.83 9.40 15.97
C SER A 338 6.94 8.01 15.33
N VAL A 339 6.68 6.97 16.10
CA VAL A 339 6.90 5.56 15.71
C VAL A 339 5.60 4.78 15.82
N HIS A 340 5.02 4.39 14.68
CA HIS A 340 3.95 3.39 14.62
C HIS A 340 4.55 1.98 14.76
N LEU A 341 4.40 1.40 15.95
CA LEU A 341 4.99 0.14 16.37
C LEU A 341 3.93 -0.98 16.42
N ARG A 342 4.04 -1.95 15.52
CA ARG A 342 3.19 -3.16 15.52
C ARG A 342 3.92 -4.35 16.13
N PHE A 343 4.30 -4.20 17.39
CA PHE A 343 4.86 -5.24 18.25
C PHE A 343 3.90 -5.51 19.43
N GLU A 344 2.65 -5.78 19.08
CA GLU A 344 1.51 -5.82 20.00
C GLU A 344 1.28 -7.26 20.52
N GLU A 345 0.69 -7.38 21.70
CA GLU A 345 0.04 -8.61 22.15
C GLU A 345 -1.17 -8.88 21.24
N GLU A 346 -1.09 -9.86 20.33
CA GLU A 346 -2.29 -10.35 19.66
C GLU A 346 -3.22 -10.97 20.70
N GLU A 347 -4.51 -10.59 20.69
CA GLU A 347 -5.58 -11.39 21.30
C GLU A 347 -5.72 -12.69 20.49
N GLN A 348 -4.78 -13.60 20.70
CA GLN A 348 -4.42 -14.64 19.75
C GLN A 348 -5.59 -15.58 19.41
N HIS A 349 -6.52 -15.77 20.35
CA HIS A 349 -7.74 -16.56 20.15
C HIS A 349 -8.75 -15.87 19.22
N GLU A 350 -9.12 -14.62 19.50
CA GLU A 350 -10.06 -13.82 18.69
C GLU A 350 -9.48 -13.58 17.29
N MET A 351 -8.19 -13.23 17.23
CA MET A 351 -7.44 -13.02 16.00
C MET A 351 -7.35 -14.31 15.16
N ASP A 352 -7.03 -15.46 15.74
CA ASP A 352 -7.02 -16.73 14.99
C ASP A 352 -8.43 -17.15 14.52
N ILE A 353 -9.48 -16.89 15.30
CA ILE A 353 -10.87 -17.16 14.89
C ILE A 353 -11.27 -16.27 13.71
N ALA A 354 -11.02 -14.96 13.79
CA ALA A 354 -11.30 -14.03 12.69
C ALA A 354 -10.47 -14.37 11.44
N ARG A 355 -9.19 -14.69 11.62
CA ARG A 355 -8.23 -15.13 10.58
C ARG A 355 -8.70 -16.42 9.92
N GLU A 356 -9.15 -17.43 10.65
CA GLU A 356 -9.64 -18.69 10.08
C GLU A 356 -11.00 -18.55 9.40
N ARG A 357 -11.93 -17.76 9.97
CA ARG A 357 -13.21 -17.40 9.32
C ARG A 357 -12.97 -16.68 7.98
N SER A 358 -12.16 -15.62 7.96
CA SER A 358 -11.91 -14.82 6.76
C SER A 358 -11.06 -15.54 5.71
N TRP A 359 -10.10 -16.38 6.12
CA TRP A 359 -9.16 -17.04 5.19
C TRP A 359 -9.49 -18.52 4.92
N ARG A 360 -10.62 -19.04 5.44
CA ARG A 360 -11.16 -20.38 5.17
C ARG A 360 -10.13 -21.50 5.31
N GLY A 361 -9.58 -21.66 6.51
CA GLY A 361 -8.63 -22.75 6.81
C GLY A 361 -7.23 -22.60 6.19
N LYS A 362 -6.92 -21.49 5.49
CA LYS A 362 -5.61 -21.31 4.83
C LYS A 362 -4.43 -21.36 5.82
N PHE A 363 -4.60 -20.95 7.07
CA PHE A 363 -3.50 -20.97 8.05
C PHE A 363 -3.41 -22.32 8.77
N ARG A 364 -4.54 -22.93 9.15
CA ARG A 364 -4.57 -24.29 9.77
C ARG A 364 -4.51 -25.49 8.80
N LYS A 365 -4.14 -25.30 7.52
CA LYS A 365 -3.94 -26.45 6.59
C LYS A 365 -2.87 -27.41 7.12
N ARG A 366 -3.25 -28.67 7.37
CA ARG A 366 -2.31 -29.77 7.66
C ARG A 366 -1.19 -29.80 6.61
N GLY A 367 0.07 -29.94 7.05
CA GLY A 367 1.26 -29.88 6.21
C GLY A 367 1.88 -28.48 6.02
N ARG A 368 1.28 -27.39 6.55
CA ARG A 368 1.86 -26.04 6.43
C ARG A 368 3.01 -25.80 7.43
N ILE A 369 4.23 -26.15 7.04
CA ILE A 369 5.45 -25.90 7.83
C ILE A 369 5.73 -24.39 7.94
N ILE A 370 5.73 -23.85 9.15
CA ILE A 370 6.21 -22.48 9.44
C ILE A 370 7.75 -22.50 9.44
N ARG A 371 8.38 -21.59 8.71
CA ARG A 371 9.84 -21.42 8.66
C ARG A 371 10.23 -20.02 9.15
N PRO A 372 10.42 -19.79 10.47
CA PRO A 372 10.59 -18.44 11.04
C PRO A 372 11.70 -17.62 10.39
N GLY A 373 12.87 -18.23 10.15
CA GLY A 373 13.99 -17.53 9.51
C GLY A 373 13.72 -17.07 8.08
N ALA A 374 12.96 -17.84 7.30
CA ALA A 374 12.53 -17.40 5.96
C ALA A 374 11.54 -16.23 6.05
N ILE A 375 10.63 -16.24 7.03
CA ILE A 375 9.67 -15.16 7.29
C ILE A 375 10.40 -13.87 7.74
N ARG A 376 11.50 -14.00 8.49
CA ARG A 376 12.38 -12.88 8.87
C ARG A 376 13.14 -12.31 7.66
N MET A 377 13.84 -13.15 6.89
CA MET A 377 14.56 -12.74 5.67
C MET A 377 13.63 -12.11 4.61
N ASP A 378 12.39 -12.59 4.51
CA ASP A 378 11.35 -12.00 3.65
C ASP A 378 10.95 -10.56 4.04
N GLY A 379 11.28 -10.12 5.26
CA GLY A 379 10.85 -8.86 5.86
C GLY A 379 9.42 -8.89 6.42
N LYS A 380 8.84 -10.07 6.66
CA LYS A 380 7.42 -10.21 7.07
C LYS A 380 7.20 -10.03 8.57
N CYS A 381 8.20 -10.34 9.40
CA CYS A 381 8.17 -10.08 10.84
C CYS A 381 7.92 -8.59 11.17
N PRO A 382 7.29 -8.28 12.32
CA PRO A 382 7.43 -6.96 12.93
C PRO A 382 8.88 -6.74 13.40
N LEU A 383 9.28 -5.48 13.56
CA LEU A 383 10.52 -5.13 14.24
C LEU A 383 10.27 -5.08 15.75
N THR A 384 11.23 -5.51 16.55
CA THR A 384 11.18 -5.29 18.01
C THR A 384 11.53 -3.84 18.35
N PRO A 385 11.17 -3.31 19.54
CA PRO A 385 11.53 -1.93 19.90
C PRO A 385 13.06 -1.73 19.96
N LEU A 386 13.80 -2.77 20.35
CA LEU A 386 15.27 -2.84 20.24
C LEU A 386 15.77 -2.63 18.80
N GLU A 387 15.18 -3.32 17.82
CA GLU A 387 15.54 -3.19 16.40
C GLU A 387 15.19 -1.80 15.85
N VAL A 388 14.07 -1.21 16.27
CA VAL A 388 13.72 0.17 15.93
C VAL A 388 14.72 1.16 16.54
N GLY A 389 15.09 0.98 17.80
CA GLY A 389 16.06 1.85 18.46
C GLY A 389 17.43 1.82 17.77
N MET A 390 17.96 0.62 17.52
CA MET A 390 19.24 0.46 16.81
C MET A 390 19.20 1.07 15.40
N MET A 391 18.08 0.92 14.69
CA MET A 391 17.87 1.55 13.38
C MET A 391 17.96 3.08 13.46
N LEU A 392 17.26 3.70 14.42
CA LEU A 392 17.26 5.16 14.60
C LEU A 392 18.65 5.67 15.04
N ARG A 393 19.31 4.99 15.98
CA ARG A 393 20.69 5.30 16.39
C ARG A 393 21.66 5.25 15.20
N GLY A 394 21.57 4.22 14.36
CA GLY A 394 22.42 4.11 13.16
C GLY A 394 22.07 5.11 12.04
N MET A 395 20.83 5.60 12.00
CA MET A 395 20.41 6.69 11.10
C MET A 395 20.96 8.07 11.52
N GLY A 396 21.46 8.22 12.75
CA GLY A 396 22.04 9.46 13.27
C GLY A 396 21.17 10.21 14.28
N PHE A 397 20.09 9.61 14.79
CA PHE A 397 19.35 10.15 15.94
C PHE A 397 20.07 9.79 17.24
N ASP A 398 20.14 10.73 18.18
CA ASP A 398 20.88 10.62 19.44
C ASP A 398 19.97 10.37 20.66
N ASN A 399 20.53 10.36 21.88
CA ASN A 399 19.76 10.14 23.10
C ASN A 399 18.96 11.38 23.55
N ASN A 400 19.29 12.57 23.04
CA ASN A 400 18.57 13.81 23.31
C ASN A 400 17.32 13.95 22.41
N THR A 401 17.21 13.15 21.35
CA THR A 401 16.06 13.09 20.44
C THR A 401 14.83 12.50 21.13
N SER A 402 13.73 13.25 21.17
CA SER A 402 12.42 12.78 21.67
C SER A 402 11.73 11.82 20.71
N VAL A 403 11.10 10.78 21.25
CA VAL A 403 10.44 9.71 20.48
C VAL A 403 9.06 9.40 21.05
N TYR A 404 8.00 9.68 20.28
CA TYR A 404 6.65 9.21 20.57
C TYR A 404 6.42 7.81 20.00
N VAL A 405 5.81 6.90 20.77
CA VAL A 405 5.46 5.54 20.30
C VAL A 405 3.94 5.35 20.24
N ALA A 406 3.42 5.29 19.01
CA ALA A 406 2.04 4.96 18.70
C ALA A 406 1.85 3.43 18.58
N ALA A 407 1.17 2.83 19.55
CA ALA A 407 0.94 1.39 19.61
C ALA A 407 -0.33 1.02 20.41
N GLY A 408 -0.89 -0.16 20.10
CA GLY A 408 -1.73 -0.91 21.03
C GLY A 408 -0.92 -1.47 22.22
N LYS A 409 -1.46 -2.48 22.91
CA LYS A 409 -0.77 -3.12 24.04
C LYS A 409 0.50 -3.82 23.55
N ILE A 410 1.68 -3.33 23.93
CA ILE A 410 2.98 -3.86 23.47
C ILE A 410 3.27 -5.20 24.16
N TYR A 411 3.68 -6.22 23.39
CA TYR A 411 3.97 -7.56 23.92
C TYR A 411 5.06 -7.52 24.99
N LYS A 412 4.72 -7.87 26.23
CA LYS A 412 5.61 -7.81 27.41
C LYS A 412 6.38 -6.49 27.49
N ALA A 413 5.64 -5.38 27.46
CA ALA A 413 6.13 -4.01 27.34
C ALA A 413 7.43 -3.72 28.10
N ASP A 414 7.47 -3.98 29.42
CA ASP A 414 8.62 -3.66 30.29
C ASP A 414 9.94 -4.25 29.77
N LYS A 415 9.90 -5.51 29.32
CA LYS A 415 11.08 -6.22 28.81
C LYS A 415 11.54 -5.70 27.45
N TYR A 416 10.60 -5.40 26.56
CA TYR A 416 10.94 -5.06 25.17
C TYR A 416 11.12 -3.57 24.91
N MET A 417 10.51 -2.70 25.72
CA MET A 417 10.66 -1.24 25.64
C MET A 417 11.93 -0.74 26.35
N ALA A 418 12.42 -1.44 27.37
CA ALA A 418 13.60 -1.00 28.13
C ALA A 418 14.83 -0.65 27.24
N PRO A 419 15.23 -1.45 26.22
CA PRO A 419 16.35 -1.08 25.36
C PRO A 419 16.06 0.13 24.46
N LEU A 420 14.80 0.34 24.05
CA LEU A 420 14.42 1.52 23.28
C LEU A 420 14.49 2.78 24.15
N LYS A 421 14.02 2.72 25.40
CA LYS A 421 14.14 3.80 26.39
C LYS A 421 15.59 4.05 26.84
N GLN A 422 16.45 3.02 26.82
CA GLN A 422 17.89 3.16 27.03
C GLN A 422 18.55 3.95 25.88
N MET A 423 18.17 3.70 24.62
CA MET A 423 18.67 4.45 23.47
C MET A 423 18.10 5.87 23.35
N PHE A 424 16.86 6.06 23.80
CA PHE A 424 16.11 7.32 23.76
C PHE A 424 15.39 7.56 25.10
N PRO A 425 16.05 8.18 26.10
CA PRO A 425 15.43 8.46 27.40
C PRO A 425 14.18 9.34 27.35
N ARG A 426 14.10 10.27 26.37
CA ARG A 426 12.91 11.08 26.04
C ARG A 426 11.87 10.28 25.23
N LEU A 427 11.54 9.06 25.68
CA LEU A 427 10.51 8.24 25.07
C LEU A 427 9.16 8.45 25.76
N GLU A 428 8.16 8.77 24.93
CA GLU A 428 6.80 9.12 25.33
C GLU A 428 5.77 8.17 24.69
N THR A 429 4.67 7.91 25.40
CA THR A 429 3.47 7.23 24.86
C THR A 429 2.24 8.07 25.17
N LYS A 430 1.06 7.67 24.67
CA LYS A 430 -0.21 8.31 25.05
C LYS A 430 -0.40 8.37 26.57
N ASP A 431 0.05 7.32 27.27
CA ASP A 431 -0.09 7.08 28.70
C ASP A 431 0.92 7.90 29.55
N THR A 432 1.90 8.55 28.92
CA THR A 432 2.80 9.54 29.56
C THR A 432 2.48 10.98 29.14
N LEU A 433 1.94 11.20 27.93
CA LEU A 433 1.54 12.52 27.44
C LEU A 433 0.15 12.99 27.91
N ALA A 434 -0.69 12.11 28.46
CA ALA A 434 -2.01 12.46 29.00
C ALA A 434 -2.26 11.76 30.33
N SER A 435 -3.00 12.40 31.22
CA SER A 435 -3.31 11.81 32.53
C SER A 435 -4.35 10.69 32.40
N PRO A 436 -4.47 9.77 33.39
CA PRO A 436 -5.48 8.73 33.39
C PRO A 436 -6.91 9.28 33.25
N GLU A 437 -7.17 10.45 33.85
CA GLU A 437 -8.47 11.14 33.83
C GLU A 437 -8.74 11.76 32.45
N GLU A 438 -7.73 12.35 31.80
CA GLU A 438 -7.84 12.83 30.42
C GLU A 438 -8.05 11.68 29.42
N LEU A 439 -7.44 10.51 29.66
CA LEU A 439 -7.57 9.34 28.78
C LEU A 439 -8.87 8.53 29.01
N ALA A 440 -9.47 8.58 30.20
CA ALA A 440 -10.63 7.76 30.57
C ALA A 440 -11.79 7.76 29.55
N PRO A 441 -12.21 8.88 28.92
CA PRO A 441 -13.28 8.90 27.90
C PRO A 441 -12.95 8.15 26.59
N PHE A 442 -11.70 7.73 26.42
CA PHE A 442 -11.18 7.07 25.23
C PHE A 442 -10.78 5.60 25.48
N VAL A 443 -10.59 5.20 26.75
CA VAL A 443 -10.30 3.81 27.12
C VAL A 443 -11.43 2.88 26.64
N GLY A 444 -11.07 1.71 26.12
CA GLY A 444 -11.99 0.78 25.46
C GLY A 444 -12.27 1.11 23.97
N TYR A 445 -12.21 2.38 23.58
CA TYR A 445 -12.51 2.82 22.21
C TYR A 445 -11.24 2.92 21.35
N SER A 446 -10.78 1.78 20.85
CA SER A 446 -9.56 1.64 20.01
C SER A 446 -9.43 2.68 18.89
N SER A 447 -10.55 3.07 18.27
CA SER A 447 -10.69 4.00 17.16
C SER A 447 -10.57 5.45 17.57
N ARG A 448 -10.86 5.77 18.83
CA ARG A 448 -10.68 7.10 19.41
C ARG A 448 -9.24 7.27 19.92
N LEU A 449 -8.70 6.26 20.63
CA LEU A 449 -7.28 6.21 21.02
C LEU A 449 -6.36 6.32 19.80
N ALA A 450 -6.64 5.57 18.73
CA ALA A 450 -5.89 5.67 17.47
C ALA A 450 -6.01 7.03 16.77
N ALA A 451 -6.98 7.88 17.13
CA ALA A 451 -7.09 9.25 16.59
C ALA A 451 -6.22 10.25 17.36
N LEU A 452 -5.99 10.02 18.67
CA LEU A 452 -4.95 10.71 19.44
C LEU A 452 -3.57 10.38 18.86
N ASP A 453 -3.25 9.09 18.72
CA ASP A 453 -2.01 8.59 18.09
C ASP A 453 -1.80 9.17 16.69
N TYR A 454 -2.86 9.20 15.86
CA TYR A 454 -2.80 9.74 14.50
C TYR A 454 -2.35 11.19 14.48
N THR A 455 -2.88 12.01 15.40
CA THR A 455 -2.61 13.46 15.45
C THR A 455 -1.18 13.73 15.90
N ILE A 456 -0.69 12.99 16.91
CA ILE A 456 0.70 13.12 17.37
C ILE A 456 1.68 12.63 16.27
N CYS A 457 1.32 11.59 15.53
CA CYS A 457 2.06 11.15 14.33
C CYS A 457 1.97 12.12 13.14
N LEU A 458 0.88 12.89 13.01
CA LEU A 458 0.73 13.92 11.99
C LEU A 458 1.69 15.08 12.23
N HIS A 459 1.84 15.54 13.47
CA HIS A 459 2.62 16.75 13.82
C HIS A 459 4.13 16.55 14.02
N SER A 460 4.63 15.31 14.14
CA SER A 460 6.08 15.04 14.25
C SER A 460 6.88 15.46 13.00
N GLU A 461 8.19 15.69 13.09
CA GLU A 461 9.04 15.95 11.93
C GLU A 461 9.33 14.68 11.14
N VAL A 462 9.48 13.55 11.85
CA VAL A 462 9.81 12.26 11.27
C VAL A 462 8.81 11.21 11.72
N PHE A 463 8.03 10.67 10.77
CA PHE A 463 7.16 9.52 11.02
C PHE A 463 7.88 8.22 10.65
N VAL A 464 7.75 7.19 11.48
CA VAL A 464 8.32 5.85 11.28
C VAL A 464 7.20 4.83 11.34
N THR A 465 7.15 3.89 10.40
CA THR A 465 6.17 2.79 10.46
C THR A 465 6.80 1.42 10.28
N THR A 466 6.70 0.59 11.31
CA THR A 466 7.30 -0.76 11.37
C THR A 466 6.57 -1.82 10.54
N GLN A 467 5.32 -1.54 10.17
CA GLN A 467 4.48 -2.36 9.30
C GLN A 467 3.66 -1.49 8.34
N GLY A 468 3.19 -2.09 7.25
CA GLY A 468 2.13 -1.50 6.42
C GLY A 468 0.75 -1.72 7.05
N GLY A 469 -0.21 -0.86 6.68
CA GLY A 469 -1.57 -0.90 7.19
C GLY A 469 -2.29 0.41 6.88
N ASN A 470 -3.54 0.53 7.30
CA ASN A 470 -4.36 1.69 6.95
C ASN A 470 -3.90 2.95 7.73
N PHE A 471 -3.61 2.83 9.03
CA PHE A 471 -3.10 3.92 9.88
C PHE A 471 -1.92 4.69 9.24
N PRO A 472 -0.76 4.08 8.90
CA PRO A 472 0.33 4.80 8.26
C PRO A 472 0.01 5.27 6.84
N HIS A 473 -0.85 4.55 6.10
CA HIS A 473 -1.24 4.89 4.74
C HIS A 473 -1.93 6.27 4.65
N PHE A 474 -2.82 6.60 5.59
CA PHE A 474 -3.45 7.93 5.67
C PHE A 474 -2.53 9.00 6.27
N ILE A 475 -1.73 8.65 7.29
CA ILE A 475 -0.79 9.61 7.92
C ILE A 475 0.24 10.11 6.89
N ILE A 476 0.77 9.23 6.04
CA ILE A 476 1.76 9.61 5.01
C ILE A 476 1.16 10.63 4.02
N GLY A 477 -0.08 10.43 3.57
CA GLY A 477 -0.73 11.36 2.65
C GLY A 477 -1.09 12.68 3.32
N HIS A 478 -1.61 12.64 4.55
CA HIS A 478 -2.00 13.85 5.29
C HIS A 478 -0.77 14.70 5.64
N ARG A 479 0.33 14.08 6.10
CA ARG A 479 1.60 14.78 6.30
C ARG A 479 2.08 15.44 5.00
N ARG A 480 2.07 14.74 3.85
CA ARG A 480 2.43 15.35 2.55
C ARG A 480 1.50 16.51 2.16
N TYR A 481 0.21 16.40 2.45
CA TYR A 481 -0.77 17.45 2.17
C TYR A 481 -0.54 18.72 3.00
N SER A 482 -0.26 18.56 4.29
CA SER A 482 -0.02 19.68 5.21
C SER A 482 1.38 20.29 5.09
N TYR A 483 2.42 19.49 4.78
CA TYR A 483 3.82 19.93 4.67
C TYR A 483 4.26 20.14 3.20
N GLU A 484 3.49 20.92 2.43
CA GLU A 484 3.82 21.39 1.08
C GLU A 484 4.29 20.31 0.06
N GLY A 485 3.81 19.08 0.18
CA GLY A 485 4.15 17.97 -0.71
C GLY A 485 5.39 17.16 -0.32
N HIS A 486 6.04 17.44 0.81
CA HIS A 486 7.10 16.59 1.36
C HIS A 486 6.77 16.15 2.80
N SER A 487 6.96 14.87 3.12
CA SER A 487 7.00 14.40 4.50
C SER A 487 8.12 13.39 4.66
N LYS A 488 9.04 13.64 5.60
CA LYS A 488 10.05 12.65 5.99
C LYS A 488 9.36 11.48 6.69
N THR A 489 9.24 10.35 5.98
CA THR A 489 8.67 9.12 6.53
C THR A 489 9.57 7.92 6.26
N ILE A 490 10.00 7.27 7.35
CA ILE A 490 10.86 6.09 7.34
C ILE A 490 9.98 4.84 7.24
N ILE A 491 10.03 4.19 6.06
CA ILE A 491 9.49 2.84 5.84
C ILE A 491 10.71 1.92 5.66
N PRO A 492 11.13 1.19 6.69
CA PRO A 492 12.41 0.49 6.66
C PRO A 492 12.40 -0.71 5.71
N ASP A 493 13.53 -0.95 5.03
CA ASP A 493 13.77 -2.21 4.36
C ASP A 493 14.08 -3.29 5.40
N LYS A 494 13.03 -4.00 5.81
CA LYS A 494 13.11 -5.06 6.82
C LYS A 494 13.94 -6.27 6.37
N ARG A 495 14.26 -6.42 5.08
CA ARG A 495 15.17 -7.46 4.59
C ARG A 495 16.63 -7.06 4.81
N LYS A 496 16.97 -5.81 4.47
CA LYS A 496 18.29 -5.22 4.78
C LYS A 496 18.51 -5.16 6.29
N LEU A 497 17.51 -4.75 7.07
CA LEU A 497 17.56 -4.79 8.55
C LEU A 497 17.75 -6.21 9.11
N ALA A 498 17.07 -7.22 8.56
CA ALA A 498 17.24 -8.60 9.03
C ALA A 498 18.70 -9.06 8.94
N GLN A 499 19.39 -8.76 7.84
CA GLN A 499 20.80 -9.08 7.63
C GLN A 499 21.72 -8.27 8.56
N LEU A 500 21.48 -6.97 8.72
CA LEU A 500 22.21 -6.10 9.65
C LEU A 500 22.12 -6.60 11.10
N PHE A 501 20.93 -6.97 11.55
CA PHE A 501 20.66 -7.48 12.90
C PHE A 501 20.98 -8.98 13.08
N ASP A 502 21.52 -9.64 12.06
CA ASP A 502 22.08 -11.00 12.14
C ASP A 502 23.62 -11.01 11.95
N SER A 503 24.25 -9.83 12.09
CA SER A 503 25.70 -9.61 11.90
C SER A 503 26.40 -9.15 13.21
N PRO A 504 26.62 -10.00 14.23
CA PRO A 504 27.18 -9.59 15.54
C PRO A 504 28.57 -8.95 15.55
N ARG A 505 29.29 -8.94 14.43
CA ARG A 505 30.62 -8.33 14.27
C ARG A 505 30.61 -7.15 13.28
N ILE A 506 29.45 -6.54 13.04
CA ILE A 506 29.35 -5.41 12.11
C ILE A 506 30.00 -4.15 12.71
N ARG A 507 30.92 -3.53 11.97
CA ARG A 507 31.54 -2.25 12.35
C ARG A 507 30.50 -1.12 12.35
N TRP A 508 30.60 -0.22 13.34
CA TRP A 508 29.66 0.89 13.53
C TRP A 508 29.54 1.75 12.26
N GLU A 509 30.65 2.14 11.66
CA GLU A 509 30.69 2.95 10.43
C GLU A 509 29.92 2.30 9.26
N SER A 510 29.97 0.96 9.14
CA SER A 510 29.28 0.23 8.07
C SER A 510 27.80 0.04 8.36
N PHE A 511 27.43 -0.12 9.63
CA PHE A 511 26.05 -0.14 10.10
C PHE A 511 25.39 1.23 9.90
N GLN A 512 26.04 2.31 10.34
CA GLN A 512 25.59 3.69 10.12
C GLN A 512 25.43 4.02 8.64
N ARG A 513 26.45 3.76 7.81
CA ARG A 513 26.41 4.06 6.37
C ARG A 513 25.17 3.46 5.69
N GLN A 514 24.85 2.20 5.98
CA GLN A 514 23.69 1.51 5.39
C GLN A 514 22.34 2.01 5.90
N LEU A 515 22.29 2.60 7.10
CA LEU A 515 21.09 3.16 7.71
C LEU A 515 20.88 4.63 7.31
N ARG A 516 21.94 5.44 7.25
CA ARG A 516 21.93 6.79 6.67
C ARG A 516 21.53 6.76 5.19
N GLU A 517 21.97 5.75 4.44
CA GLU A 517 21.48 5.45 3.07
C GLU A 517 19.96 5.16 3.05
N MET A 518 19.46 4.34 3.99
CA MET A 518 18.03 4.03 4.10
C MET A 518 17.19 5.26 4.49
N LEU A 519 17.72 6.14 5.35
CA LEU A 519 17.13 7.43 5.68
C LEU A 519 17.09 8.34 4.45
N HIS A 520 18.18 8.43 3.68
CA HIS A 520 18.23 9.24 2.46
C HIS A 520 17.20 8.76 1.40
N HIS A 521 17.09 7.45 1.18
CA HIS A 521 16.06 6.88 0.30
C HIS A 521 14.63 7.12 0.83
N SER A 522 14.45 7.27 2.14
CA SER A 522 13.17 7.63 2.75
C SER A 522 12.82 9.11 2.54
N ASP A 523 13.79 10.01 2.70
CA ASP A 523 13.65 11.45 2.46
C ASP A 523 13.35 11.76 0.97
N VAL A 524 14.02 11.09 0.04
CA VAL A 524 13.75 11.21 -1.41
C VAL A 524 12.35 10.73 -1.78
N LYS A 525 11.82 9.70 -1.10
CA LYS A 525 10.43 9.25 -1.26
C LYS A 525 9.41 10.16 -0.59
N GLY A 526 9.84 11.08 0.28
CA GLY A 526 8.98 12.02 1.00
C GLY A 526 8.15 12.90 0.08
N SER A 527 8.68 13.25 -1.09
CA SER A 527 7.99 13.99 -2.16
C SER A 527 7.66 13.15 -3.40
N GLU A 528 7.41 11.84 -3.24
CA GLU A 528 6.96 10.99 -4.35
C GLU A 528 5.53 11.35 -4.81
N VAL A 529 5.36 11.48 -6.12
CA VAL A 529 4.09 11.81 -6.81
C VAL A 529 3.31 10.52 -7.13
N ARG A 530 1.97 10.60 -7.16
CA ARG A 530 1.09 9.46 -7.37
C ARG A 530 1.31 8.79 -8.74
N LYS A 531 1.45 7.47 -8.72
CA LYS A 531 1.40 6.60 -9.92
C LYS A 531 -0.06 6.20 -10.19
N PRO A 532 -0.47 5.82 -11.41
CA PRO A 532 -1.87 5.49 -11.72
C PRO A 532 -2.50 4.38 -10.88
N SER A 533 -1.69 3.42 -10.42
CA SER A 533 -2.07 2.34 -9.49
C SER A 533 -1.83 2.68 -8.00
N GLY A 534 -1.41 3.91 -7.71
CA GLY A 534 -1.10 4.40 -6.37
C GLY A 534 -2.31 5.04 -5.70
N SER A 535 -2.41 4.82 -4.38
CA SER A 535 -3.47 5.37 -3.54
C SER A 535 -3.32 6.89 -3.36
N LEU A 536 -4.39 7.61 -3.66
CA LEU A 536 -4.55 9.04 -3.42
C LEU A 536 -4.26 9.42 -1.96
N TYR A 537 -4.70 8.57 -1.03
CA TYR A 537 -4.62 8.79 0.41
C TYR A 537 -3.21 8.68 1.00
N THR A 538 -2.24 8.22 0.21
CA THR A 538 -0.80 8.22 0.56
C THR A 538 0.01 9.17 -0.33
N TYR A 539 -0.43 9.36 -1.58
CA TYR A 539 0.24 10.22 -2.57
C TYR A 539 -0.76 11.27 -3.08
N PRO A 540 -0.91 12.42 -2.39
CA PRO A 540 -1.93 13.42 -2.73
C PRO A 540 -1.58 14.27 -3.97
N MET A 541 -0.33 14.24 -4.43
CA MET A 541 0.12 15.00 -5.62
C MET A 541 0.00 14.12 -6.88
N PRO A 542 -0.48 14.63 -8.02
CA PRO A 542 -0.96 15.99 -8.27
C PRO A 542 -2.46 16.19 -7.99
N ASP A 543 -3.22 15.11 -7.76
CA ASP A 543 -4.68 15.12 -7.77
C ASP A 543 -5.34 16.05 -6.71
N CYS A 544 -4.72 16.22 -5.53
CA CYS A 544 -5.20 17.06 -4.44
C CYS A 544 -4.38 18.35 -4.24
N MET A 545 -3.29 18.52 -4.98
CA MET A 545 -2.28 19.53 -4.72
C MET A 545 -1.69 20.09 -6.00
N CYS A 546 -1.62 21.41 -6.10
CA CYS A 546 -0.98 22.09 -7.22
C CYS A 546 0.44 22.50 -6.84
N LYS A 547 1.34 22.54 -7.82
CA LYS A 547 2.67 23.13 -7.65
C LYS A 547 2.52 24.63 -7.37
N GLN A 548 3.33 25.16 -6.46
CA GLN A 548 3.50 26.61 -6.39
C GLN A 548 4.28 27.08 -7.64
N ALA A 549 3.93 28.23 -8.21
CA ALA A 549 4.76 28.85 -9.23
C ALA A 549 6.04 29.33 -8.55
N ALA A 550 7.21 28.95 -9.08
CA ALA A 550 8.48 29.44 -8.55
C ALA A 550 8.50 30.97 -8.61
N ALA A 551 8.76 31.60 -7.46
CA ALA A 551 8.83 33.06 -7.38
C ALA A 551 9.92 33.54 -8.33
N LYS A 552 9.52 34.21 -9.42
CA LYS A 552 10.47 34.92 -10.28
C LYS A 552 11.04 36.05 -9.43
N ASN A 553 12.34 35.98 -9.14
CA ASN A 553 13.09 37.12 -8.60
C ASN A 553 13.15 38.21 -9.67
N SER A 554 12.05 38.95 -9.84
CA SER A 554 12.04 40.20 -10.58
C SER A 554 12.66 41.27 -9.69
N THR A 555 13.98 41.23 -9.53
CA THR A 555 14.81 42.38 -9.20
C THR A 555 14.71 43.38 -10.36
N ARG A 556 13.54 44.01 -10.48
CA ARG A 556 13.25 45.07 -11.44
C ARG A 556 14.01 46.31 -10.97
N LEU A 557 15.28 46.36 -11.34
CA LEU A 557 16.17 47.51 -11.17
C LEU A 557 15.44 48.78 -11.62
N ARG A 558 14.99 49.56 -10.63
CA ARG A 558 14.75 50.99 -10.81
C ARG A 558 16.10 51.68 -10.61
N ARG A 559 16.71 52.04 -11.73
CA ARG A 559 17.48 53.28 -11.86
C ARG A 559 16.60 54.24 -12.66
#